data_AF-A0A821H410-F1
#
_entry.id   AF-A0A821H410-F1
#
_cell.length_a   1.000
_cell.length_b   1.000
_cell.length_c   1.000
_cell.angle_alpha   90.00
_cell.angle_beta   90.00
_cell.angle_gamma   90.00
#
_symmetry.space_group_name_H-M   'P 1'
#
loop_
_entity.id
_entity.type
_entity.pdbx_description
1 polymer ?
#
loop_
_entity_poly.entity_id
_entity_poly.type
_entity_poly.pdbx_seq_one_letter_code
_entity_poly.pdbx_strand_id
1 'polypeptide(L)'
;MKIRKSVENHTSTTPKACRICGAEARGFNFNVITCMSCKSFFRRNAHKKSPLPLSLLQNDHSKLTTNEWTLLSNFLHLFEEQNPAIRIQHSLNELYSLPPKLRSKSSELLKPLRELYTCVGPLIERSPDFYTLHVHARQILIKQNLYITGVINGLFFCRELNIFHNMIALNASNQLFGSQFMIECHRKIAQYDPNGNLIKILVFILAYS
;
A
#
# COMPACT_ATOMS: atom_id res chain seq x y z
N MET A 1 -40.93 -41.07 6.46
CA MET A 1 -40.26 -40.71 5.19
C MET A 1 -38.96 -39.97 5.53
N LYS A 2 -37.82 -40.68 5.55
CA LYS A 2 -36.49 -40.11 5.84
C LYS A 2 -35.77 -39.88 4.51
N ILE A 3 -35.63 -38.63 4.08
CA ILE A 3 -34.88 -38.29 2.87
C ILE A 3 -33.39 -38.21 3.26
N ARG A 4 -32.64 -39.24 2.89
CA ARG A 4 -31.17 -39.24 2.88
C ARG A 4 -30.69 -38.29 1.78
N LYS A 5 -29.94 -37.24 2.11
CA LYS A 5 -29.10 -36.54 1.13
C LYS A 5 -27.74 -37.22 1.10
N SER A 6 -27.43 -37.81 -0.05
CA SER A 6 -26.14 -38.38 -0.41
C SER A 6 -25.07 -37.30 -0.41
N VAL A 7 -24.01 -37.51 0.37
CA VAL A 7 -22.78 -36.73 0.25
C VAL A 7 -21.98 -37.33 -0.91
N GLU A 8 -21.92 -36.60 -2.02
CA GLU A 8 -21.09 -36.96 -3.18
C GLU A 8 -19.62 -36.78 -2.83
N ASN A 9 -18.88 -37.88 -2.89
CA ASN A 9 -17.41 -37.92 -2.86
C ASN A 9 -16.88 -37.48 -4.23
N HIS A 10 -16.42 -36.24 -4.36
CA HIS A 10 -15.56 -35.83 -5.47
C HIS A 10 -14.08 -35.98 -5.08
N THR A 11 -13.52 -37.15 -5.41
CA THR A 11 -12.08 -37.40 -5.48
C THR A 11 -11.51 -36.83 -6.78
N SER A 12 -11.12 -35.55 -6.76
CA SER A 12 -10.13 -35.02 -7.71
C SER A 12 -8.78 -34.89 -6.98
N THR A 13 -7.93 -35.90 -7.16
CA THR A 13 -6.62 -36.04 -6.53
C THR A 13 -5.55 -35.21 -7.23
N THR A 14 -5.75 -33.90 -7.33
CA THR A 14 -4.60 -32.97 -7.41
C THR A 14 -4.32 -32.48 -5.99
N PRO A 15 -3.10 -32.69 -5.45
CA PRO A 15 -2.77 -32.19 -4.13
C PRO A 15 -2.91 -30.67 -4.13
N LYS A 16 -3.90 -30.15 -3.39
CA LYS A 16 -4.08 -28.71 -3.27
C LYS A 16 -2.93 -28.15 -2.44
N ALA A 17 -2.33 -27.05 -2.85
CA ALA A 17 -1.27 -26.40 -2.08
C ALA A 17 -1.86 -25.61 -0.89
N CYS A 18 -1.16 -25.61 0.24
CA CYS A 18 -1.50 -24.79 1.40
C CYS A 18 -1.37 -23.32 1.04
N ARG A 19 -2.45 -22.54 1.23
CA ARG A 19 -2.44 -21.09 0.96
C ARG A 19 -1.55 -20.26 1.90
N ILE A 20 -0.94 -20.88 2.90
CA ILE A 20 -0.08 -20.22 3.89
C ILE A 20 1.40 -20.47 3.59
N CYS A 21 1.80 -21.71 3.35
CA CYS A 21 3.22 -22.08 3.18
C CYS A 21 3.54 -22.83 1.88
N GLY A 22 2.55 -23.11 1.03
CA GLY A 22 2.74 -23.84 -0.23
C GLY A 22 2.90 -25.37 -0.10
N ALA A 23 3.11 -25.92 1.11
CA ALA A 23 3.16 -27.37 1.33
C ALA A 23 1.83 -28.07 0.97
N GLU A 24 1.85 -29.39 0.82
CA GLU A 24 0.66 -30.19 0.54
C GLU A 24 -0.47 -29.91 1.57
N ALA A 25 -1.61 -29.41 1.09
CA ALA A 25 -2.76 -29.17 1.94
C ALA A 25 -3.48 -30.46 2.26
N ARG A 26 -3.93 -30.57 3.51
CA ARG A 26 -4.67 -31.74 4.01
C ARG A 26 -6.16 -31.48 4.16
N GLY A 27 -6.61 -30.25 3.88
CA GLY A 27 -8.03 -29.91 3.86
C GLY A 27 -8.30 -28.43 4.08
N PHE A 28 -9.57 -28.11 4.28
CA PHE A 28 -10.05 -26.79 4.66
C PHE A 28 -10.00 -26.66 6.19
N ASN A 29 -9.22 -25.71 6.72
CA ASN A 29 -9.19 -25.39 8.15
C ASN A 29 -9.32 -23.88 8.32
N PHE A 30 -10.16 -23.43 9.25
CA PHE A 30 -10.40 -22.00 9.51
C PHE A 30 -10.73 -21.21 8.23
N ASN A 31 -11.60 -21.78 7.38
CA ASN A 31 -12.02 -21.26 6.08
C ASN A 31 -10.91 -21.08 5.02
N VAL A 32 -9.75 -21.73 5.19
CA VAL A 32 -8.64 -21.70 4.23
C VAL A 32 -8.07 -23.11 3.98
N ILE A 33 -7.70 -23.40 2.73
CA ILE A 33 -6.99 -24.64 2.37
C ILE A 33 -5.58 -24.62 2.99
N THR A 34 -5.29 -25.55 3.90
CA THR A 34 -4.05 -25.54 4.69
C THR A 34 -3.43 -26.93 4.90
N CYS A 35 -2.12 -26.96 5.13
CA CYS A 35 -1.41 -28.16 5.60
C CYS A 35 -1.60 -28.35 7.12
N MET A 36 -1.23 -29.53 7.64
CA MET A 36 -1.36 -29.86 9.07
C MET A 36 -0.50 -28.98 9.98
N SER A 37 0.66 -28.55 9.49
CA SER A 37 1.59 -27.70 10.25
C SER A 37 1.00 -26.31 10.46
N CYS A 38 0.45 -25.68 9.42
CA CYS A 38 -0.21 -24.37 9.53
C CYS A 38 -1.48 -24.43 10.38
N LYS A 39 -2.30 -25.49 10.24
CA LYS A 39 -3.46 -25.74 11.13
C LYS A 39 -3.03 -25.78 12.59
N SER A 40 -2.01 -26.57 12.91
CA SER A 40 -1.52 -26.78 14.28
C SER A 40 -0.86 -25.52 14.84
N PHE A 41 -0.14 -24.77 14.00
CA PHE A 41 0.41 -23.47 14.37
C PHE A 41 -0.69 -22.47 14.72
N PHE A 42 -1.71 -22.33 13.87
CA PHE A 42 -2.82 -21.41 14.13
C PHE A 42 -3.54 -21.76 15.44
N ARG A 43 -3.91 -23.03 15.65
CA ARG A 43 -4.57 -23.47 16.90
C ARG A 43 -3.75 -23.17 18.16
N ARG A 44 -2.41 -23.24 18.08
CA ARG A 44 -1.52 -22.94 19.22
C ARG A 44 -1.38 -21.44 19.51
N ASN A 45 -1.64 -20.58 18.53
CA ASN A 45 -1.37 -19.13 18.66
C ASN A 45 -2.64 -18.27 18.60
N ALA A 46 -3.76 -18.78 18.08
CA ALA A 46 -5.02 -18.04 17.90
C ALA A 46 -5.60 -17.46 19.21
N HIS A 47 -5.25 -18.05 20.35
CA HIS A 47 -5.72 -17.63 21.67
C HIS A 47 -4.60 -17.17 22.60
N LYS A 48 -3.35 -17.11 22.11
CA LYS A 48 -2.32 -16.41 22.87
C LYS A 48 -2.71 -14.95 22.86
N LYS A 49 -3.02 -14.39 24.04
CA LYS A 49 -2.90 -12.94 24.24
C LYS A 49 -1.54 -12.58 23.65
N SER A 50 -1.48 -11.55 22.80
CA SER A 50 -0.17 -11.14 22.30
C SER A 50 0.75 -11.05 23.52
N PRO A 51 2.02 -11.49 23.46
CA PRO A 51 2.97 -10.92 24.39
C PRO A 51 2.73 -9.41 24.31
N LEU A 52 2.72 -8.73 25.46
CA LEU A 52 2.58 -7.28 25.56
C LEU A 52 3.19 -6.62 24.31
N PRO A 53 2.53 -5.63 23.68
CA PRO A 53 3.01 -5.01 22.45
C PRO A 53 4.51 -4.88 22.59
N LEU A 54 5.26 -5.58 21.73
CA LEU A 54 6.72 -5.64 21.79
C LEU A 54 7.16 -4.20 22.03
N SER A 55 7.59 -3.90 23.25
CA SER A 55 8.08 -2.58 23.57
C SER A 55 9.34 -2.50 22.75
N LEU A 56 9.27 -1.82 21.60
CA LEU A 56 10.39 -1.68 20.69
C LEU A 56 11.63 -1.21 21.46
N LEU A 57 11.43 -0.45 22.53
CA LEU A 57 12.42 0.03 23.50
C LEU A 57 13.22 -1.07 24.22
N GLN A 58 12.66 -2.26 24.48
CA GLN A 58 13.37 -3.30 25.23
C GLN A 58 14.45 -4.01 24.42
N ASN A 59 14.38 -3.95 23.10
CA ASN A 59 15.38 -4.48 22.17
C ASN A 59 15.80 -3.41 21.13
N ASP A 60 15.63 -2.13 21.48
CA ASP A 60 15.99 -1.04 20.58
C ASP A 60 17.51 -0.87 20.58
N HIS A 61 18.13 -1.17 19.44
CA HIS A 61 19.54 -0.84 19.18
C HIS A 61 19.69 0.47 18.40
N SER A 62 18.60 1.21 18.19
CA SER A 62 18.67 2.51 17.53
C SER A 62 19.44 3.51 18.39
N LYS A 63 20.03 4.49 17.72
CA LYS A 63 20.65 5.65 18.37
C LYS A 63 19.65 6.77 18.65
N LEU A 64 18.36 6.54 18.34
CA LEU A 64 17.32 7.56 18.45
C LEU A 64 16.86 7.69 19.90
N THR A 65 16.64 8.93 20.32
CA THR A 65 16.00 9.27 21.58
C THR A 65 14.50 8.95 21.52
N THR A 66 13.85 8.86 22.69
CA THR A 66 12.39 8.70 22.79
C THR A 66 11.62 9.78 22.04
N ASN A 67 12.13 11.02 22.05
CA ASN A 67 11.50 12.14 21.35
C ASN A 67 11.57 11.98 19.83
N GLU A 68 12.70 11.53 19.30
CA GLU A 68 12.87 11.26 17.86
C GLU A 68 11.99 10.09 17.41
N TRP A 69 11.88 9.03 18.22
CA TRP A 69 10.94 7.94 17.96
C TRP A 69 9.49 8.41 17.93
N THR A 70 9.12 9.24 18.90
CA THR A 70 7.77 9.81 18.97
C THR A 70 7.48 10.66 17.73
N LEU A 71 8.44 11.47 17.30
CA LEU A 71 8.33 12.29 16.09
C LEU A 71 8.12 11.43 14.84
N LEU A 72 8.93 10.39 14.63
CA LEU A 72 8.76 9.48 13.50
C LEU A 72 7.41 8.75 13.52
N SER A 73 6.97 8.31 14.70
CA SER A 73 5.66 7.67 14.86
C SER A 73 4.52 8.63 14.50
N ASN A 74 4.61 9.89 14.92
CA ASN A 74 3.62 10.92 14.61
C ASN A 74 3.55 11.19 13.11
N PHE A 75 4.70 11.25 12.41
CA PHE A 75 4.70 11.39 10.96
C PHE A 75 4.03 10.22 10.25
N LEU A 76 4.35 8.98 10.64
CA LEU A 76 3.70 7.79 10.08
C LEU A 76 2.18 7.83 10.28
N HIS A 77 1.72 8.15 11.49
CA HIS A 77 0.30 8.26 11.77
C HIS A 77 -0.39 9.38 10.98
N LEU A 78 0.26 10.54 10.85
CA LEU A 78 -0.27 11.65 10.06
C LEU A 78 -0.45 11.26 8.58
N PHE A 79 0.48 10.50 8.02
CA PHE A 79 0.36 9.99 6.66
C PHE A 79 -0.82 9.02 6.52
N GLU A 80 -1.00 8.14 7.49
CA GLU A 80 -2.08 7.15 7.50
C GLU A 80 -3.46 7.77 7.74
N GLU A 81 -3.56 8.78 8.60
CA GLU A 81 -4.79 9.53 8.88
C GLU A 81 -5.40 10.14 7.61
N GLN A 82 -4.56 10.51 6.64
CA GLN A 82 -5.04 11.01 5.36
C GLN A 82 -5.79 9.96 4.53
N ASN A 83 -5.72 8.66 4.86
CA ASN A 83 -6.38 7.59 4.11
C ASN A 83 -6.21 7.64 2.57
N PRO A 84 -5.00 7.95 2.04
CA PRO A 84 -4.78 8.14 0.60
C PRO A 84 -5.13 6.89 -0.23
N ALA A 85 -4.81 5.71 0.28
CA ALA A 85 -5.11 4.44 -0.38
C ALA A 85 -6.61 4.27 -0.69
N ILE A 86 -7.49 4.65 0.24
CA ILE A 86 -8.94 4.55 0.06
C ILE A 86 -9.42 5.50 -1.04
N ARG A 87 -8.94 6.75 -1.06
CA ARG A 87 -9.31 7.72 -2.11
C ARG A 87 -8.85 7.28 -3.49
N ILE A 88 -7.61 6.83 -3.60
CA ILE A 88 -7.06 6.34 -4.86
C ILE A 88 -7.85 5.12 -5.34
N GLN A 89 -8.13 4.17 -4.46
CA GLN A 89 -8.93 2.99 -4.80
C GLN A 89 -10.35 3.37 -5.25
N HIS A 90 -10.98 4.34 -4.59
CA HIS A 90 -12.28 4.87 -4.99
C HIS A 90 -12.24 5.44 -6.42
N SER A 91 -11.30 6.33 -6.72
CA SER A 91 -11.15 6.92 -8.06
C SER A 91 -10.81 5.87 -9.14
N LEU A 92 -10.04 4.84 -8.80
CA LEU A 92 -9.77 3.72 -9.71
C LEU A 92 -11.05 2.90 -9.99
N ASN A 93 -11.84 2.62 -8.96
CA ASN A 93 -13.10 1.90 -9.10
C ASN A 93 -14.09 2.67 -9.97
N GLU A 94 -14.18 3.99 -9.80
CA GLU A 94 -14.98 4.87 -10.67
C GLU A 94 -14.52 4.73 -12.12
N LEU A 95 -13.20 4.85 -12.38
CA LEU A 95 -12.64 4.70 -13.73
C LEU A 95 -12.97 3.34 -14.35
N TYR A 96 -12.81 2.25 -13.58
CA TYR A 96 -13.05 0.90 -14.08
C TYR A 96 -14.53 0.63 -14.36
N SER A 97 -15.44 1.31 -13.63
CA SER A 97 -16.88 1.20 -13.86
C SER A 97 -17.35 1.84 -15.17
N LEU A 98 -16.56 2.75 -15.76
CA LEU A 98 -16.94 3.46 -16.97
C LEU A 98 -17.02 2.54 -18.20
N PRO A 99 -17.81 2.91 -19.23
CA PRO A 99 -17.76 2.27 -20.54
C PRO A 99 -16.34 2.32 -21.15
N PRO A 100 -15.87 1.28 -21.89
CA PRO A 100 -14.51 1.21 -22.42
C PRO A 100 -14.04 2.44 -23.18
N LYS A 101 -14.93 3.08 -23.97
CA LYS A 101 -14.64 4.29 -24.75
C LYS A 101 -14.36 5.53 -23.88
N LEU A 102 -14.84 5.56 -22.63
CA LEU A 102 -14.62 6.67 -21.71
C LEU A 102 -13.36 6.46 -20.86
N ARG A 103 -12.95 5.22 -20.62
CA ARG A 103 -11.77 4.89 -19.81
C ARG A 103 -10.48 5.49 -20.35
N SER A 104 -10.35 5.64 -21.67
CA SER A 104 -9.16 6.20 -22.33
C SER A 104 -9.18 7.73 -22.44
N LYS A 105 -10.23 8.40 -21.97
CA LYS A 105 -10.27 9.87 -21.98
C LYS A 105 -9.31 10.42 -20.93
N SER A 106 -8.45 11.35 -21.33
CA SER A 106 -7.49 11.98 -20.41
C SER A 106 -8.17 12.59 -19.19
N SER A 107 -9.38 13.17 -19.33
CA SER A 107 -10.15 13.72 -18.20
C SER A 107 -10.46 12.68 -17.11
N GLU A 108 -10.71 11.43 -17.50
CA GLU A 108 -11.00 10.35 -16.58
C GLU A 108 -9.72 9.75 -16.00
N LEU A 109 -8.67 9.62 -16.82
CA LEU A 109 -7.37 9.10 -16.36
C LEU A 109 -6.66 10.05 -15.40
N LEU A 110 -6.86 11.35 -15.54
CA LEU A 110 -6.27 12.35 -14.65
C LEU A 110 -6.89 12.36 -13.24
N LYS A 111 -8.07 11.75 -13.03
CA LYS A 111 -8.71 11.67 -11.71
C LYS A 111 -7.91 10.81 -10.72
N PRO A 112 -7.68 9.50 -10.96
CA PRO A 112 -6.85 8.69 -10.06
C PRO A 112 -5.40 9.19 -10.04
N LEU A 113 -4.91 9.75 -11.16
CA LEU A 113 -3.59 10.38 -11.17
C LEU A 113 -3.51 11.49 -10.13
N ARG A 114 -4.50 12.39 -10.06
CA ARG A 114 -4.51 13.48 -9.08
C ARG A 114 -4.44 12.96 -7.65
N GLU A 115 -5.21 11.94 -7.31
CA GLU A 115 -5.22 11.34 -5.96
C GLU A 115 -3.85 10.77 -5.55
N LEU A 116 -3.02 10.32 -6.51
CA LEU A 116 -1.66 9.85 -6.23
C LEU A 116 -0.71 10.95 -5.74
N TYR A 117 -1.00 12.22 -6.02
CA TYR A 117 -0.14 13.36 -5.67
C TYR A 117 -0.76 14.27 -4.60
N THR A 118 -2.09 14.30 -4.45
CA THR A 118 -2.78 15.25 -3.54
C THR A 118 -2.47 15.03 -2.07
N CYS A 119 -2.07 13.83 -1.64
CA CYS A 119 -1.81 13.59 -0.22
C CYS A 119 -0.53 14.23 0.30
N VAL A 120 0.36 14.74 -0.57
CA VAL A 120 1.59 15.43 -0.13
C VAL A 120 1.28 16.84 0.39
N GLY A 121 0.32 17.54 -0.20
CA GLY A 121 -0.04 18.90 0.19
C GLY A 121 -0.40 19.03 1.68
N PRO A 122 -1.36 18.22 2.19
CA PRO A 122 -1.73 18.27 3.61
C PRO A 122 -0.63 17.83 4.57
N LEU A 123 0.41 17.10 4.11
CA LEU A 123 1.60 16.81 4.94
C LEU A 123 2.41 18.08 5.14
N ILE A 124 2.59 18.87 4.08
CA ILE A 124 3.32 20.15 4.12
C ILE A 124 2.58 21.16 5.02
N GLU A 125 1.27 21.28 4.81
CA GLU A 125 0.40 22.23 5.52
C GLU A 125 0.24 21.92 7.01
N ARG A 126 0.44 20.67 7.45
CA ARG A 126 0.28 20.32 8.87
C ARG A 126 1.52 20.58 9.72
N SER A 127 2.65 20.95 9.13
CA SER A 127 3.82 21.36 9.92
C SER A 127 3.69 22.82 10.37
N PRO A 128 3.69 23.10 11.68
CA PRO A 128 3.72 24.47 12.19
C PRO A 128 4.94 25.25 11.70
N ASP A 129 6.09 24.57 11.58
CA ASP A 129 7.36 25.18 11.16
C ASP A 129 7.27 25.74 9.74
N PHE A 130 6.49 25.10 8.86
CA PHE A 130 6.27 25.59 7.50
C PHE A 130 5.76 27.04 7.50
N TYR A 131 4.85 27.39 8.42
CA TYR A 131 4.27 28.74 8.49
C TYR A 131 5.20 29.76 9.13
N THR A 132 6.19 29.31 9.90
CA THR A 132 7.24 30.19 10.45
C THR A 132 8.27 30.62 9.41
N LEU A 133 8.38 29.87 8.31
CA LEU A 133 9.30 30.19 7.22
C LEU A 133 8.90 31.49 6.49
N HIS A 134 9.92 32.24 6.05
CA HIS A 134 9.73 33.39 5.17
C HIS A 134 9.02 32.97 3.87
N VAL A 135 8.18 33.84 3.31
CA VAL A 135 7.36 33.53 2.11
C VAL A 135 8.18 33.00 0.94
N HIS A 136 9.39 33.52 0.74
CA HIS A 136 10.29 33.06 -0.31
C HIS A 136 10.80 31.63 -0.06
N ALA A 137 11.13 31.28 1.18
CA ALA A 137 11.55 29.93 1.55
C ALA A 137 10.40 28.93 1.36
N ARG A 138 9.17 29.29 1.74
CA ARG A 138 7.97 28.47 1.47
C ARG A 138 7.77 28.21 -0.03
N GLN A 139 7.97 29.23 -0.87
CA GLN A 139 7.85 29.10 -2.32
C GLN A 139 8.91 28.17 -2.91
N ILE A 140 10.15 28.25 -2.46
CA ILE A 140 11.24 27.36 -2.89
C ILE A 140 10.92 25.93 -2.52
N LEU A 141 10.55 25.69 -1.25
CA LEU A 141 10.20 24.37 -0.73
C LEU A 141 9.05 23.75 -1.54
N ILE A 142 7.94 24.46 -1.75
CA ILE A 142 6.84 23.96 -2.58
C ILE A 142 7.30 23.66 -4.01
N LYS A 143 8.04 24.57 -4.66
CA LYS A 143 8.42 24.41 -6.07
C LYS A 143 9.39 23.26 -6.30
N GLN A 144 10.37 23.08 -5.42
CA GLN A 144 11.43 22.10 -5.60
C GLN A 144 10.99 20.71 -5.12
N ASN A 145 10.28 20.65 -4.00
CA ASN A 145 10.06 19.38 -3.31
C ASN A 145 8.75 18.70 -3.68
N LEU A 146 7.70 19.47 -4.00
CA LEU A 146 6.37 18.90 -4.21
C LEU A 146 6.34 17.94 -5.40
N TYR A 147 7.08 18.26 -6.47
CA TYR A 147 7.14 17.40 -7.66
C TYR A 147 7.78 16.05 -7.34
N ILE A 148 9.02 16.04 -6.83
CA ILE A 148 9.75 14.79 -6.56
C ILE A 148 9.08 13.96 -5.46
N THR A 149 8.60 14.62 -4.40
CA THR A 149 7.87 13.99 -3.31
C THR A 149 6.59 13.35 -3.81
N GLY A 150 5.84 14.07 -4.64
CA GLY A 150 4.63 13.58 -5.28
C GLY A 150 4.88 12.37 -6.19
N VAL A 151 5.95 12.39 -6.99
CA VAL A 151 6.31 11.24 -7.86
C VAL A 151 6.64 10.01 -7.02
N ILE A 152 7.48 10.16 -5.99
CA ILE A 152 7.87 9.04 -5.12
C ILE A 152 6.64 8.46 -4.42
N ASN A 153 5.78 9.33 -3.89
CA ASN A 153 4.52 8.96 -3.25
C ASN A 153 3.54 8.28 -4.22
N GLY A 154 3.40 8.79 -5.44
CA GLY A 154 2.54 8.18 -6.44
C GLY A 154 3.02 6.78 -6.83
N LEU A 155 4.32 6.59 -7.03
CA LEU A 155 4.90 5.27 -7.28
C LEU A 155 4.71 4.31 -6.11
N PHE A 156 4.79 4.81 -4.87
CA PHE A 156 4.50 4.02 -3.67
C PHE A 156 3.07 3.48 -3.72
N PHE A 157 2.07 4.32 -3.98
CA PHE A 157 0.67 3.84 -4.06
C PHE A 157 0.38 2.98 -5.28
N CYS A 158 1.07 3.20 -6.41
CA CYS A 158 1.01 2.28 -7.55
C CYS A 158 1.41 0.86 -7.16
N ARG A 159 2.41 0.72 -6.28
CA ARG A 159 2.82 -0.57 -5.71
C ARG A 159 1.80 -1.11 -4.72
N GLU A 160 1.48 -0.32 -3.69
CA GLU A 160 0.62 -0.77 -2.58
C GLU A 160 -0.76 -1.25 -3.08
N LEU A 161 -1.32 -0.54 -4.05
CA LEU A 161 -2.63 -0.85 -4.62
C LEU A 161 -2.55 -1.77 -5.84
N ASN A 162 -1.34 -2.24 -6.20
CA ASN A 162 -1.11 -3.08 -7.37
C ASN A 162 -1.72 -2.51 -8.66
N ILE A 163 -1.67 -1.18 -8.83
CA ILE A 163 -2.39 -0.47 -9.91
C ILE A 163 -2.04 -1.04 -11.28
N PHE A 164 -0.75 -1.30 -11.52
CA PHE A 164 -0.27 -1.76 -12.83
C PHE A 164 -0.54 -3.23 -13.14
N HIS A 165 -1.03 -4.03 -12.17
CA HIS A 165 -1.55 -5.38 -12.46
C HIS A 165 -2.91 -5.34 -13.17
N ASN A 166 -3.62 -4.20 -13.09
CA ASN A 166 -4.84 -3.99 -13.84
C ASN A 166 -4.52 -3.51 -15.26
N MET A 167 -4.90 -4.30 -16.27
CA MET A 167 -4.63 -3.99 -17.69
C MET A 167 -5.24 -2.66 -18.15
N ILE A 168 -6.37 -2.22 -17.58
CA ILE A 168 -6.98 -0.92 -17.93
C ILE A 168 -6.06 0.20 -17.45
N ALA A 169 -5.61 0.14 -16.19
CA ALA A 169 -4.71 1.15 -15.64
C ALA A 169 -3.34 1.12 -16.31
N LEU A 170 -2.77 -0.06 -16.58
CA LEU A 170 -1.50 -0.18 -17.30
C LEU A 170 -1.58 0.43 -18.70
N ASN A 171 -2.62 0.10 -19.47
CA ASN A 171 -2.81 0.66 -20.82
C ASN A 171 -3.01 2.18 -20.78
N ALA A 172 -3.80 2.67 -19.84
CA ALA A 172 -4.01 4.09 -19.62
C ALA A 172 -2.72 4.84 -19.27
N SER A 173 -1.90 4.30 -18.35
CA SER A 173 -0.62 4.88 -17.98
C SER A 173 0.37 4.86 -19.14
N ASN A 174 0.41 3.78 -19.93
CA ASN A 174 1.22 3.73 -21.17
C ASN A 174 0.77 4.79 -22.19
N GLN A 175 -0.53 5.02 -22.34
CA GLN A 175 -1.06 6.05 -23.23
C GLN A 175 -0.68 7.48 -22.77
N LEU A 176 -0.69 7.73 -21.46
CA LEU A 176 -0.40 9.06 -20.91
C LEU A 176 1.10 9.37 -20.83
N PHE A 177 1.91 8.41 -20.41
CA PHE A 177 3.32 8.65 -20.07
C PHE A 177 4.31 8.00 -21.04
N GLY A 178 3.84 7.09 -21.90
CA GLY A 178 4.68 6.31 -22.79
C GLY A 178 5.26 5.06 -22.13
N SER A 179 5.47 4.02 -22.93
CA SER A 179 5.96 2.71 -22.47
C SER A 179 7.32 2.77 -21.79
N GLN A 180 8.25 3.58 -22.33
CA GLN A 180 9.59 3.72 -21.77
C GLN A 180 9.57 4.28 -20.35
N PHE A 181 8.74 5.29 -20.09
CA PHE A 181 8.56 5.85 -18.76
C PHE A 181 7.95 4.82 -17.81
N MET A 182 6.94 4.08 -18.28
CA MET A 182 6.30 3.05 -17.46
C MET A 182 7.26 1.92 -17.08
N ILE A 183 8.15 1.49 -17.96
CA ILE A 183 9.21 0.50 -17.66
C ILE A 183 10.11 1.02 -16.54
N GLU A 184 10.55 2.27 -16.62
CA GLU A 184 11.39 2.89 -15.58
C GLU A 184 10.64 2.99 -14.24
N CYS A 185 9.35 3.35 -14.25
CA CYS A 185 8.52 3.36 -13.05
C CYS A 185 8.45 1.98 -12.38
N HIS A 186 8.25 0.91 -13.15
CA HIS A 186 8.23 -0.46 -12.61
C HIS A 186 9.58 -0.85 -12.01
N ARG A 187 10.68 -0.50 -12.69
CA ARG A 187 12.04 -0.75 -12.19
C ARG A 187 12.31 -0.01 -10.88
N LYS A 188 11.83 1.24 -10.74
CA LYS A 188 11.94 2.02 -9.50
C LYS A 188 11.07 1.43 -8.38
N ILE A 189 9.82 1.08 -8.66
CA ILE A 189 8.91 0.45 -7.69
C ILE A 189 9.49 -0.85 -7.11
N ALA A 190 10.16 -1.65 -7.93
CA ALA A 190 10.81 -2.89 -7.49
C ALA A 190 11.94 -2.67 -6.45
N GLN A 191 12.47 -1.44 -6.36
CA GLN A 191 13.51 -1.08 -5.40
C GLN A 191 12.94 -0.51 -4.09
N TYR A 192 11.62 -0.31 -4.00
CA TYR A 192 11.02 0.28 -2.80
C TYR A 192 11.01 -0.73 -1.66
N ASP A 193 11.28 -0.26 -0.44
CA ASP A 193 11.24 -1.07 0.78
C ASP A 193 9.87 -1.77 0.93
N PRO A 194 9.82 -3.11 1.09
CA PRO A 194 8.57 -3.87 1.16
C PRO A 194 7.65 -3.46 2.31
N ASN A 195 8.20 -2.99 3.44
CA ASN A 195 7.41 -2.58 4.59
C ASN A 195 6.70 -1.23 4.33
N GLY A 196 7.30 -0.36 3.53
CA GLY A 196 6.72 0.91 3.08
C GLY A 196 6.87 2.05 4.08
N ASN A 197 7.13 1.77 5.36
CA ASN A 197 7.35 2.81 6.37
C ASN A 197 8.56 3.70 6.04
N LEU A 198 9.63 3.13 5.47
CA LEU A 198 10.77 3.92 5.01
C LEU A 198 10.36 4.93 3.94
N ILE A 199 9.49 4.52 3.00
CA ILE A 199 9.01 5.41 1.93
C ILE A 199 8.11 6.50 2.51
N LYS A 200 7.21 6.18 3.45
CA LYS A 200 6.37 7.16 4.15
C LYS A 200 7.24 8.21 4.85
N ILE A 201 8.28 7.79 5.58
CA ILE A 201 9.22 8.71 6.23
C ILE A 201 10.00 9.55 5.20
N LEU A 202 10.48 8.94 4.11
CA LEU A 202 11.15 9.66 3.03
C LEU A 202 10.27 10.71 2.37
N VAL A 203 8.97 10.45 2.21
CA VAL A 203 8.02 11.46 1.69
C VAL A 203 7.98 12.69 2.59
N PHE A 204 8.03 12.54 3.92
CA PHE A 204 8.16 13.69 4.82
C PHE A 204 9.51 14.38 4.71
N ILE A 205 10.61 13.62 4.70
CA ILE A 205 11.95 14.21 4.60
C ILE A 205 12.05 15.05 3.33
N LEU A 206 11.64 14.48 2.19
CA LEU A 206 11.69 15.15 0.89
C LEU A 206 10.75 16.35 0.82
N ALA A 207 9.63 16.33 1.54
CA ALA A 207 8.74 17.48 1.60
C ALA A 207 9.44 18.72 2.18
N TYR A 208 10.43 18.56 3.06
CA TYR A 208 11.13 19.65 3.77
C TYR A 208 12.64 19.74 3.49
N SER A 209 13.19 18.96 2.56
CA SER A 209 14.62 18.93 2.23
C SER A 209 15.11 20.07 1.35
#